data_AF-A0A926CXX7-F1
#
_entry.id   AF-A0A926CXX7-F1
#
_cell.length_a   1.000
_cell.length_b   1.000
_cell.length_c   1.000
_cell.angle_alpha   90.00
_cell.angle_beta   90.00
_cell.angle_gamma   90.00
#
_symmetry.space_group_name_H-M   'P 1'
#
loop_
_entity.id
_entity.type
_entity.pdbx_description
1 polymer ?
#
loop_
_entity_poly.entity_id
_entity_poly.type
_entity_poly.pdbx_seq_one_letter_code
_entity_poly.pdbx_strand_id
1 'polypeptide(L)'
;MKKIMLVVAGSAFLFAACNKDCKTGYTGKDCADQIVPGTITMNSVEVTSYAETKEDGGGWDISDGPDMYFEIYQNDSKIFTSNTVTDLAGASTLVYADGMPFNISSVQDNFTIKFFDDDDLFADELMGSFNVDFYMDGNGFPDVISLDNPDGSDFVFNIDVEYNF
;
A
#
# COMPACT_ATOMS: atom_id res chain seq x y z
N MET A 1 -19.42 61.44 54.36
CA MET A 1 -20.09 60.47 53.46
C MET A 1 -19.07 60.05 52.40
N LYS A 2 -18.38 58.91 52.59
CA LYS A 2 -17.35 58.40 51.66
C LYS A 2 -18.04 57.53 50.61
N LYS A 3 -17.97 57.92 49.33
CA LYS A 3 -18.40 57.09 48.20
C LYS A 3 -17.33 56.02 47.95
N ILE A 4 -17.70 54.76 48.13
CA ILE A 4 -16.88 53.62 47.70
C ILE A 4 -17.27 53.32 46.25
N MET A 5 -16.32 53.52 45.35
CA MET A 5 -16.45 53.22 43.93
C MET A 5 -15.87 51.81 43.73
N LEU A 6 -16.75 50.83 43.48
CA LEU A 6 -16.36 49.46 43.20
C LEU A 6 -16.03 49.34 41.71
N VAL A 7 -14.75 49.16 41.39
CA VAL A 7 -14.30 48.85 40.03
C VAL A 7 -14.42 47.34 39.84
N VAL A 8 -15.37 46.93 39.00
CA VAL A 8 -15.51 45.53 38.56
C VAL A 8 -14.47 45.31 37.47
N ALA A 9 -13.37 44.64 37.80
CA ALA A 9 -12.40 44.17 36.83
C ALA A 9 -12.99 42.96 36.08
N GLY A 10 -13.43 43.17 34.85
CA GLY A 10 -13.81 42.08 33.95
C GLY A 10 -12.58 41.27 33.58
N SER A 11 -12.53 40.00 34.03
CA SER A 11 -11.57 39.03 33.50
C SER A 11 -12.05 38.60 32.12
N ALA A 12 -11.43 39.17 31.08
CA ALA A 12 -11.50 38.61 29.74
C ALA A 12 -10.69 37.30 29.74
N PHE A 13 -11.39 36.17 29.85
CA PHE A 13 -10.81 34.88 29.49
C PHE A 13 -10.56 34.89 27.98
N LEU A 14 -9.31 35.17 27.61
CA LEU A 14 -8.79 34.87 26.28
C LEU A 14 -8.82 33.34 26.12
N PHE A 15 -9.83 32.82 25.42
CA PHE A 15 -9.73 31.52 24.80
C PHE A 15 -8.67 31.63 23.69
N ALA A 16 -7.40 31.47 24.06
CA ALA A 16 -6.37 31.14 23.10
C ALA A 16 -6.77 29.77 22.54
N ALA A 17 -7.41 29.75 21.36
CA ALA A 17 -7.53 28.54 20.58
C ALA A 17 -6.11 28.07 20.30
N CYS A 18 -5.68 27.05 21.03
CA CYS A 18 -4.41 26.40 20.83
C CYS A 18 -4.56 25.63 19.50
N ASN A 19 -4.24 26.29 18.38
CA ASN A 19 -4.04 25.57 17.13
C ASN A 19 -2.78 24.72 17.31
N LYS A 20 -2.98 23.48 17.74
CA LYS A 20 -1.92 22.48 17.77
C LYS A 20 -1.60 22.16 16.31
N ASP A 21 -0.37 22.44 15.89
CA ASP A 21 0.12 21.99 14.59
C ASP A 21 0.24 20.47 14.65
N CYS A 22 -0.65 19.76 13.95
CA CYS A 22 -0.60 18.31 13.85
C CYS A 22 0.53 17.87 12.91
N LYS A 23 1.07 16.66 13.12
CA LYS A 23 1.99 16.03 12.17
C LYS A 23 1.28 15.91 10.81
N THR A 24 2.02 16.04 9.71
CA THR A 24 1.52 15.74 8.36
C THR A 24 0.77 14.41 8.34
N GLY A 25 -0.41 14.42 7.70
CA GLY A 25 -1.33 13.28 7.66
C GLY A 25 -2.29 13.17 8.84
N TYR A 26 -2.20 14.03 9.86
CA TYR A 26 -3.08 13.99 11.04
C TYR A 26 -3.83 15.30 11.26
N THR A 27 -5.04 15.21 11.83
CA THR A 27 -5.93 16.32 12.17
C THR A 27 -6.69 16.06 13.48
N GLY A 28 -7.62 16.94 13.81
CA GLY A 28 -8.47 16.83 14.98
C GLY A 28 -7.90 17.54 16.21
N LYS A 29 -8.73 17.63 17.27
CA LYS A 29 -8.39 18.35 18.50
C LYS A 29 -7.12 17.79 19.16
N ASP A 30 -6.95 16.49 19.09
CA ASP A 30 -5.84 15.78 19.74
C ASP A 30 -4.76 15.31 18.75
N CYS A 31 -4.89 15.62 17.45
CA CYS A 31 -4.05 15.12 16.35
C CYS A 31 -4.06 13.58 16.21
N ALA A 32 -5.22 12.97 16.45
CA ALA A 32 -5.40 11.52 16.40
C ALA A 32 -6.12 11.07 15.13
N ASP A 33 -6.81 11.97 14.44
CA ASP A 33 -7.62 11.63 13.27
C ASP A 33 -6.73 11.63 12.03
N GLN A 34 -6.73 10.55 11.25
CA GLN A 34 -5.99 10.51 10.00
C GLN A 34 -6.69 11.34 8.91
N ILE A 35 -5.88 12.06 8.13
CA ILE A 35 -6.32 12.70 6.90
C ILE A 35 -6.23 11.64 5.79
N VAL A 36 -7.27 11.51 4.96
CA VAL A 36 -7.21 10.65 3.78
C VAL A 36 -6.17 11.22 2.81
N PRO A 37 -5.15 10.44 2.40
CA PRO A 37 -4.16 10.88 1.42
C PRO A 37 -4.83 11.29 0.09
N GLY A 38 -4.29 12.33 -0.56
CA GLY A 38 -4.73 12.71 -1.90
C GLY A 38 -4.24 11.74 -2.97
N THR A 39 -3.02 11.23 -2.82
CA THR A 39 -2.45 10.16 -3.65
C THR A 39 -1.51 9.28 -2.83
N ILE A 40 -1.31 8.05 -3.29
CA ILE A 40 -0.26 7.15 -2.80
C ILE A 40 0.67 6.83 -3.96
N THR A 41 1.97 7.01 -3.74
CA THR A 41 3.01 6.64 -4.68
C THR A 41 3.49 5.24 -4.32
N MET A 42 3.44 4.31 -5.25
CA MET A 42 4.08 3.00 -5.12
C MET A 42 5.45 3.06 -5.80
N ASN A 43 6.51 2.82 -5.04
CA ASN A 43 7.89 2.97 -5.51
C ASN A 43 8.51 1.66 -5.98
N SER A 44 8.12 0.53 -5.38
CA SER A 44 8.56 -0.81 -5.77
C SER A 44 7.63 -1.90 -5.26
N VAL A 45 7.72 -3.06 -5.89
CA VAL A 45 7.16 -4.32 -5.37
C VAL A 45 8.32 -5.30 -5.22
N GLU A 46 8.50 -5.85 -4.03
CA GLU A 46 9.55 -6.82 -3.69
C GLU A 46 8.91 -8.16 -3.35
N VAL A 47 9.03 -9.15 -4.23
CA VAL A 47 8.65 -10.54 -3.95
C VAL A 47 9.78 -11.20 -3.17
N THR A 48 9.45 -11.69 -1.99
CA THR A 48 10.41 -12.29 -1.04
C THR A 48 10.32 -13.80 -0.98
N SER A 49 9.17 -14.35 -1.36
CA SER A 49 8.91 -15.78 -1.43
C SER A 49 7.79 -16.07 -2.41
N TYR A 50 7.87 -17.20 -3.11
CA TYR A 50 6.83 -17.77 -3.96
C TYR A 50 7.06 -19.28 -4.06
N ALA A 51 6.02 -20.03 -4.45
CA ALA A 51 6.15 -21.47 -4.66
C ALA A 51 6.92 -21.76 -5.96
N GLU A 52 7.89 -22.67 -5.94
CA GLU A 52 8.63 -23.10 -7.14
C GLU A 52 7.82 -24.04 -8.05
N THR A 53 6.70 -24.57 -7.55
CA THR A 53 5.84 -25.52 -8.25
C THR A 53 4.37 -25.17 -8.09
N LYS A 54 3.56 -25.59 -9.06
CA LYS A 54 2.09 -25.60 -9.01
C LYS A 54 1.60 -26.49 -7.86
N GLU A 55 0.33 -26.34 -7.50
CA GLU A 55 -0.28 -27.12 -6.40
C GLU A 55 -0.23 -28.65 -6.62
N ASP A 56 -0.20 -29.10 -7.88
CA ASP A 56 -0.10 -30.51 -8.23
C ASP A 56 1.35 -31.04 -8.23
N GLY A 57 2.32 -30.18 -7.92
CA GLY A 57 3.75 -30.47 -7.89
C GLY A 57 4.43 -30.37 -9.27
N GLY A 58 3.71 -29.95 -10.32
CA GLY A 58 4.31 -29.60 -11.60
C GLY A 58 5.16 -28.34 -11.50
N GLY A 59 6.21 -28.24 -12.33
CA GLY A 59 6.93 -26.97 -12.52
C GLY A 59 6.02 -25.93 -13.19
N TRP A 60 6.31 -24.65 -12.96
CA TRP A 60 5.72 -23.53 -13.68
C TRP A 60 5.97 -23.69 -15.18
N ASP A 61 7.25 -23.77 -15.54
CA ASP A 61 7.72 -24.13 -16.88
C ASP A 61 8.13 -25.61 -17.04
N ILE A 62 8.35 -26.02 -18.29
CA ILE A 62 8.78 -27.37 -18.66
C ILE A 62 10.24 -27.63 -18.27
N SER A 63 11.11 -26.62 -18.33
CA SER A 63 12.57 -26.80 -18.21
C SER A 63 13.30 -25.82 -17.28
N ASP A 64 12.62 -24.80 -16.80
CA ASP A 64 13.13 -23.60 -16.14
C ASP A 64 12.24 -23.20 -14.96
N GLY A 65 12.62 -22.12 -14.27
CA GLY A 65 11.75 -21.48 -13.28
C GLY A 65 10.82 -20.44 -13.93
N PRO A 66 9.80 -19.97 -13.20
CA PRO A 66 8.72 -19.14 -13.74
C PRO A 66 9.22 -17.83 -14.35
N ASP A 67 8.47 -17.36 -15.33
CA ASP A 67 8.59 -16.06 -15.97
C ASP A 67 7.58 -15.07 -15.35
N MET A 68 7.94 -14.48 -14.20
CA MET A 68 6.97 -13.75 -13.37
C MET A 68 6.77 -12.30 -13.79
N TYR A 69 5.51 -11.88 -13.86
CA TYR A 69 5.09 -10.48 -13.86
C TYR A 69 3.89 -10.26 -12.94
N PHE A 70 3.50 -8.99 -12.71
CA PHE A 70 2.29 -8.68 -11.96
C PHE A 70 1.43 -7.60 -12.61
N GLU A 71 0.17 -7.60 -12.22
CA GLU A 71 -0.83 -6.63 -12.64
C GLU A 71 -1.54 -6.04 -11.43
N ILE A 72 -1.96 -4.77 -11.55
CA ILE A 72 -2.79 -4.10 -10.55
C ILE A 72 -4.16 -3.84 -11.16
N TYR A 73 -5.19 -4.23 -10.42
CA TYR A 73 -6.58 -4.00 -10.73
C TYR A 73 -7.17 -3.02 -9.71
N GLN A 74 -7.93 -2.05 -10.20
CA GLN A 74 -8.75 -1.12 -9.40
C GLN A 74 -10.21 -1.35 -9.78
N ASN A 75 -11.04 -1.78 -8.82
CA ASN A 75 -12.44 -2.13 -9.06
C ASN A 75 -12.61 -3.03 -10.31
N ASP A 76 -11.85 -4.13 -10.36
CA ASP A 76 -11.81 -5.10 -11.47
C ASP A 76 -11.26 -4.59 -12.82
N SER A 77 -10.83 -3.32 -12.91
CA SER A 77 -10.18 -2.79 -14.11
C SER A 77 -8.67 -2.78 -13.95
N LYS A 78 -7.95 -3.40 -14.90
CA LYS A 78 -6.48 -3.38 -14.91
C LYS A 78 -5.97 -1.95 -15.14
N ILE A 79 -5.10 -1.48 -14.25
CA ILE A 79 -4.50 -0.13 -14.29
C ILE A 79 -2.98 -0.15 -14.44
N PHE A 80 -2.34 -1.29 -14.21
CA PHE A 80 -0.89 -1.45 -14.32
C PHE A 80 -0.52 -2.89 -14.70
N THR A 81 0.57 -3.05 -15.45
CA THR A 81 1.26 -4.31 -15.73
C THR A 81 2.76 -4.04 -15.62
N SER A 82 3.48 -4.88 -14.87
CA SER A 82 4.93 -4.79 -14.74
C SER A 82 5.64 -5.36 -15.98
N ASN A 83 6.97 -5.24 -16.02
CA ASN A 83 7.77 -6.10 -16.88
C ASN A 83 7.77 -7.55 -16.35
N THR A 84 8.00 -8.51 -17.25
CA THR A 84 8.28 -9.92 -16.93
C THR A 84 9.74 -10.08 -16.53
N VAL A 85 10.00 -10.90 -15.50
CA VAL A 85 11.35 -11.34 -15.14
C VAL A 85 11.41 -12.85 -15.33
N THR A 86 12.32 -13.28 -16.20
CA THR A 86 12.33 -14.64 -16.74
C THR A 86 13.26 -15.59 -15.98
N ASP A 87 12.98 -16.89 -16.06
CA ASP A 87 13.78 -18.01 -15.54
C ASP A 87 14.15 -17.81 -14.06
N LEU A 88 13.12 -17.54 -13.24
CA LEU A 88 13.32 -17.28 -11.83
C LEU A 88 13.68 -18.57 -11.08
N ALA A 89 14.94 -18.69 -10.70
CA ALA A 89 15.38 -19.70 -9.76
C ALA A 89 14.88 -19.38 -8.34
N GLY A 90 14.23 -20.34 -7.69
CA GLY A 90 13.62 -20.14 -6.38
C GLY A 90 14.58 -19.76 -5.26
N ALA A 91 13.99 -19.14 -4.21
CA ALA A 91 14.65 -18.46 -3.10
C ALA A 91 15.37 -17.12 -3.42
N SER A 92 15.16 -16.54 -4.61
CA SER A 92 15.66 -15.21 -4.93
C SER A 92 14.64 -14.11 -4.57
N THR A 93 15.10 -13.07 -3.88
CA THR A 93 14.34 -11.83 -3.73
C THR A 93 14.27 -11.13 -5.09
N LEU A 94 13.07 -10.82 -5.53
CA LEU A 94 12.79 -10.17 -6.80
C LEU A 94 12.22 -8.77 -6.56
N VAL A 95 12.84 -7.75 -7.15
CA VAL A 95 12.41 -6.37 -7.02
C VAL A 95 11.96 -5.83 -8.37
N TYR A 96 10.69 -5.45 -8.47
CA TYR A 96 10.14 -4.73 -9.60
C TYR A 96 10.27 -3.22 -9.35
N ALA A 97 11.20 -2.59 -10.06
CA ALA A 97 11.40 -1.14 -10.05
C ALA A 97 11.09 -0.48 -11.41
N ASP A 98 11.00 -1.26 -12.49
CA ASP A 98 10.66 -0.73 -13.80
C ASP A 98 9.17 -0.38 -13.88
N GLY A 99 8.87 0.76 -14.50
CA GLY A 99 7.50 1.31 -14.54
C GLY A 99 7.09 2.04 -13.25
N MET A 100 7.98 2.11 -12.25
CA MET A 100 7.79 2.87 -11.01
C MET A 100 8.47 4.25 -11.07
N PRO A 101 7.99 5.25 -10.31
CA PRO A 101 6.85 5.18 -9.38
C PRO A 101 5.48 5.15 -10.09
N PHE A 102 4.54 4.40 -9.52
CA PHE A 102 3.15 4.34 -9.95
C PHE A 102 2.25 5.10 -8.96
N ASN A 103 1.42 6.02 -9.47
CA ASN A 103 0.58 6.88 -8.61
C ASN A 103 -0.87 6.38 -8.55
N ILE A 104 -1.36 6.21 -7.33
CA ILE A 104 -2.74 5.81 -7.01
C ILE A 104 -3.49 7.05 -6.50
N SER A 105 -4.51 7.48 -7.23
CA SER A 105 -5.27 8.69 -6.90
C SER A 105 -6.60 8.42 -6.17
N SER A 106 -7.15 7.21 -6.29
CA SER A 106 -8.39 6.82 -5.62
C SER A 106 -8.07 5.86 -4.48
N VAL A 107 -7.45 6.39 -3.42
CA VAL A 107 -6.79 5.61 -2.36
C VAL A 107 -7.73 4.76 -1.49
N GLN A 108 -9.05 4.91 -1.65
CA GLN A 108 -10.09 4.15 -0.92
C GLN A 108 -10.81 3.11 -1.80
N ASP A 109 -10.40 2.97 -3.06
CA ASP A 109 -10.95 1.96 -3.95
C ASP A 109 -10.44 0.55 -3.59
N ASN A 110 -11.09 -0.47 -4.12
CA ASN A 110 -10.61 -1.85 -3.96
C ASN A 110 -9.50 -2.12 -4.96
N PHE A 111 -8.36 -2.58 -4.46
CA PHE A 111 -7.23 -3.00 -5.30
C PHE A 111 -6.96 -4.48 -5.17
N THR A 112 -6.63 -5.10 -6.29
CA THR A 112 -6.11 -6.46 -6.35
C THR A 112 -4.80 -6.47 -7.11
N ILE A 113 -3.77 -7.07 -6.53
CA ILE A 113 -2.51 -7.36 -7.20
C ILE A 113 -2.50 -8.84 -7.57
N LYS A 114 -2.20 -9.14 -8.82
CA LYS A 114 -2.12 -10.52 -9.32
C LYS A 114 -0.75 -10.78 -9.91
N PHE A 115 -0.16 -11.92 -9.58
CA PHE A 115 1.10 -12.39 -10.13
C PHE A 115 0.84 -13.54 -11.09
N PHE A 116 1.55 -13.53 -12.20
CA PHE A 116 1.39 -14.49 -13.28
C PHE A 116 2.74 -15.03 -13.72
N ASP A 117 2.71 -16.25 -14.22
CA ASP A 117 3.76 -16.91 -14.98
C ASP A 117 3.47 -16.73 -16.48
N ASP A 118 4.41 -16.12 -17.21
CA ASP A 118 4.31 -15.83 -18.65
C ASP A 118 4.73 -17.04 -19.47
N ASP A 119 3.73 -17.80 -19.94
CA ASP A 119 3.90 -19.13 -20.50
C ASP A 119 4.20 -19.11 -22.04
N ASP A 120 4.62 -17.95 -22.60
CA ASP A 120 4.90 -17.58 -24.00
C ASP A 120 3.94 -18.16 -25.06
N LEU A 121 4.04 -19.47 -25.30
CA LEU A 121 3.23 -20.23 -26.26
C LEU A 121 1.89 -20.72 -25.70
N PHE A 122 1.74 -20.72 -24.37
CA PHE A 122 0.51 -21.09 -23.68
C PHE A 122 -0.15 -19.86 -23.04
N ALA A 123 -1.21 -20.08 -22.26
CA ALA A 123 -1.91 -19.00 -21.59
C ALA A 123 -1.27 -18.79 -20.21
N ASP A 124 -0.97 -17.54 -19.89
CA ASP A 124 -0.37 -17.14 -18.62
C ASP A 124 -1.11 -17.74 -17.43
N GLU A 125 -0.37 -18.27 -16.48
CA GLU A 125 -0.92 -18.97 -15.34
C GLU A 125 -0.87 -18.08 -14.08
N LEU A 126 -1.95 -18.11 -13.29
CA LEU A 126 -2.05 -17.31 -12.08
C LEU A 126 -1.22 -17.94 -10.95
N MET A 127 -0.22 -17.22 -10.47
CA MET A 127 0.60 -17.63 -9.34
C MET A 127 0.03 -17.16 -7.99
N GLY A 128 -0.67 -16.02 -7.97
CA GLY A 128 -1.26 -15.47 -6.74
C GLY A 128 -2.13 -14.25 -6.98
N SER A 129 -3.10 -14.01 -6.08
CA SER A 129 -4.04 -12.89 -6.16
C SER A 129 -4.33 -12.32 -4.77
N PHE A 130 -4.05 -11.03 -4.57
CA PHE A 130 -4.03 -10.40 -3.25
C PHE A 130 -4.87 -9.13 -3.26
N ASN A 131 -5.81 -9.02 -2.30
CA ASN A 131 -6.50 -7.76 -2.06
C ASN A 131 -5.59 -6.84 -1.26
N VAL A 132 -5.49 -5.57 -1.67
CA VAL A 132 -4.58 -4.60 -1.08
C VAL A 132 -5.36 -3.36 -0.68
N ASP A 133 -5.34 -3.05 0.60
CA ASP A 133 -5.82 -1.77 1.11
C ASP A 133 -4.62 -0.82 1.27
N PHE A 134 -4.34 -0.04 0.22
CA PHE A 134 -3.24 0.95 0.25
C PHE A 134 -3.41 1.99 1.35
N TYR A 135 -4.66 2.30 1.72
CA TYR A 135 -4.96 3.13 2.88
C TYR A 135 -6.19 2.61 3.62
N MET A 136 -6.06 2.52 4.94
CA MET A 136 -7.19 2.34 5.86
C MET A 136 -7.04 3.33 7.01
N ASP A 137 -8.17 3.86 7.49
CA ASP A 137 -8.18 4.70 8.68
C ASP A 137 -7.60 3.92 9.88
N GLY A 138 -6.59 4.51 10.51
CA GLY A 138 -5.84 3.93 11.62
C GLY A 138 -4.64 3.06 11.22
N ASN A 139 -4.32 2.89 9.93
CA ASN A 139 -3.17 2.08 9.51
C ASN A 139 -1.80 2.71 9.83
N GLY A 140 -1.79 3.99 10.23
CA GLY A 140 -0.57 4.71 10.62
C GLY A 140 0.28 5.25 9.46
N PHE A 141 -0.17 5.13 8.21
CA PHE A 141 0.60 5.46 7.00
C PHE A 141 1.92 4.66 6.89
N PRO A 142 1.86 3.32 6.79
CA PRO A 142 3.05 2.49 6.76
C PRO A 142 3.84 2.67 5.45
N ASP A 143 5.14 2.91 5.54
CA ASP A 143 6.02 3.04 4.36
C ASP A 143 6.14 1.72 3.57
N VAL A 144 5.82 0.58 4.21
CA VAL A 144 5.82 -0.75 3.58
C VAL A 144 4.52 -1.48 3.90
N ILE A 145 3.85 -1.99 2.86
CA ILE A 145 2.70 -2.89 2.97
C ILE A 145 3.18 -4.30 2.66
N SER A 146 3.13 -5.19 3.65
CA SER A 146 3.50 -6.61 3.49
C SER A 146 2.24 -7.46 3.30
N LEU A 147 2.28 -8.33 2.31
CA LEU A 147 1.19 -9.23 1.96
C LEU A 147 1.72 -10.66 1.84
N ASP A 148 0.98 -11.58 2.46
CA ASP A 148 1.18 -13.03 2.42
C ASP A 148 -0.07 -13.70 1.85
N ASN A 149 0.09 -14.89 1.27
CA ASN A 149 -1.02 -15.55 0.59
C ASN A 149 -2.10 -16.02 1.60
N PRO A 150 -3.36 -15.57 1.47
CA PRO A 150 -4.43 -15.96 2.38
C PRO A 150 -4.76 -17.47 2.40
N ASP A 151 -4.37 -18.24 1.38
CA ASP A 151 -4.56 -19.69 1.33
C ASP A 151 -3.46 -20.48 2.08
N GLY A 152 -2.40 -19.81 2.53
CA GLY A 152 -1.28 -20.41 3.25
C GLY A 152 -0.13 -20.92 2.37
N SER A 153 -0.11 -20.60 1.07
CA SER A 153 1.06 -20.85 0.21
C SER A 153 2.23 -19.89 0.52
N ASP A 154 3.44 -20.28 0.11
CA ASP A 154 4.68 -19.55 0.37
C ASP A 154 4.84 -18.25 -0.49
N PHE A 155 3.76 -17.55 -0.84
CA PHE A 155 3.84 -16.30 -1.59
C PHE A 155 3.80 -15.09 -0.66
N VAL A 156 4.92 -14.35 -0.58
CA VAL A 156 5.08 -13.17 0.27
C VAL A 156 5.76 -12.04 -0.49
N PHE A 157 5.19 -10.83 -0.44
CA PHE A 157 5.78 -9.65 -1.04
C PHE A 157 5.53 -8.38 -0.22
N ASN A 158 6.38 -7.39 -0.47
CA ASN A 158 6.32 -6.06 0.12
C ASN A 158 6.07 -5.02 -0.97
N ILE A 159 5.33 -3.97 -0.62
CA ILE A 159 5.12 -2.81 -1.46
C ILE A 159 5.67 -1.59 -0.73
N ASP A 160 6.64 -0.90 -1.33
CA ASP A 160 7.14 0.38 -0.82
C ASP A 160 6.22 1.51 -1.29
N VAL A 161 5.69 2.29 -0.35
CA VAL A 161 4.68 3.31 -0.61
C VAL A 161 4.98 4.63 0.09
N GLU A 162 4.55 5.73 -0.52
CA GLU A 162 4.60 7.08 0.03
C GLU A 162 3.22 7.74 -0.03
N TYR A 163 2.75 8.28 1.10
CA TYR A 163 1.46 8.95 1.21
C TYR A 163 1.60 10.46 1.01
N ASN A 164 0.79 11.01 0.10
CA ASN A 164 0.80 12.43 -0.24
C ASN A 164 -0.49 13.10 0.25
N PHE A 165 -0.39 14.19 1.03
CA PHE A 165 -1.52 14.89 1.69
C PHE A 165 -1.70 16.32 1.19
#